data_AF-A0A914P5Z7-F1
#
_entry.id   AF-A0A914P5Z7-F1
#
_cell.length_a   1.000
_cell.length_b   1.000
_cell.length_c   1.000
_cell.angle_alpha   90.00
_cell.angle_beta   90.00
_cell.angle_gamma   90.00
#
_symmetry.space_group_name_H-M   'P 1'
#
loop_
_entity.id
_entity.type
_entity.pdbx_description
1 polymer ?
#
loop_
_entity_poly.entity_id
_entity_poly.type
_entity_poly.pdbx_seq_one_letter_code
_entity_poly.pdbx_strand_id
1 'polypeptide(L)'
;MVMRIAFTMKGGAGAAAIFLIFWAFSILSICILILMEGLSAFLHAIRLHWVEFQSKFYGGTGILFEPFSFRRLIRLYEGLED
;
A
#
# COMPACT_ATOMS: atom_id res chain seq x y z
N MET A 1 -18.83 -9.11 -17.14
CA MET A 1 -18.87 -10.50 -16.62
C MET A 1 -19.51 -10.58 -15.23
N VAL A 2 -19.23 -9.67 -14.27
CA VAL A 2 -19.90 -9.67 -12.94
C VAL A 2 -21.11 -8.71 -12.84
N MET A 3 -21.02 -7.49 -13.39
CA MET A 3 -22.09 -6.48 -13.30
C MET A 3 -23.27 -6.70 -14.26
N ARG A 4 -23.15 -7.65 -15.19
CA ARG A 4 -24.19 -7.95 -16.19
C ARG A 4 -25.46 -8.52 -15.55
N ILE A 5 -25.32 -9.30 -14.47
CA ILE A 5 -26.45 -9.85 -13.72
C ILE A 5 -27.26 -8.73 -13.07
N ALA A 6 -26.57 -7.71 -12.56
CA ALA A 6 -27.19 -6.60 -11.87
C ALA A 6 -27.91 -5.63 -12.83
N PHE A 7 -27.40 -5.43 -14.06
CA PHE A 7 -28.04 -4.58 -15.08
C PHE A 7 -29.22 -5.23 -15.82
N THR A 8 -29.39 -6.56 -15.75
CA THR A 8 -30.53 -7.26 -16.37
C THR A 8 -31.85 -7.00 -15.61
N MET A 9 -31.80 -6.64 -14.33
CA MET A 9 -33.00 -6.42 -13.51
C MET A 9 -33.49 -4.96 -13.61
N LYS A 10 -34.73 -4.75 -14.08
CA LYS A 10 -35.38 -3.43 -14.13
C LYS A 10 -36.12 -3.11 -12.82
N GLY A 11 -35.99 -1.86 -12.36
CA GLY A 11 -36.72 -1.32 -11.19
C GLY A 11 -35.82 -1.01 -9.97
N GLY A 12 -36.42 -0.54 -8.87
CA GLY A 12 -35.70 -0.13 -7.65
C GLY A 12 -34.93 -1.27 -6.96
N ALA A 13 -35.40 -2.51 -7.08
CA ALA A 13 -34.68 -3.69 -6.60
C ALA A 13 -33.37 -3.94 -7.37
N GLY A 14 -33.32 -3.57 -8.65
CA GLY A 14 -32.10 -3.63 -9.46
C GLY A 14 -31.01 -2.68 -8.94
N ALA A 15 -31.38 -1.48 -8.51
CA ALA A 15 -30.44 -0.51 -7.94
C ALA A 15 -29.80 -1.02 -6.64
N ALA A 16 -30.59 -1.63 -5.75
CA ALA A 16 -30.08 -2.23 -4.51
C ALA A 16 -29.13 -3.42 -4.80
N ALA A 17 -29.48 -4.28 -5.76
CA ALA A 17 -28.64 -5.40 -6.17
C ALA A 17 -27.31 -4.95 -6.80
N ILE A 18 -27.33 -3.91 -7.63
CA ILE A 18 -26.12 -3.31 -8.21
C ILE A 18 -25.19 -2.81 -7.11
N PHE A 19 -25.71 -2.09 -6.11
CA PHE A 19 -24.92 -1.54 -5.02
C PHE A 19 -24.21 -2.65 -4.22
N LEU A 20 -24.94 -3.70 -3.83
CA LEU A 20 -24.38 -4.79 -3.01
C LEU A 20 -23.34 -5.61 -3.76
N ILE A 21 -23.61 -5.96 -5.03
CA ILE A 21 -22.69 -6.72 -5.87
C ILE A 21 -21.43 -5.90 -6.17
N PHE A 22 -21.57 -4.60 -6.44
CA PHE A 22 -20.43 -3.73 -6.66
C PHE A 22 -19.58 -3.55 -5.40
N TRP A 23 -20.22 -3.41 -4.24
CA TRP A 23 -19.53 -3.29 -2.96
C TRP A 23 -18.66 -4.53 -2.67
N ALA A 24 -19.25 -5.73 -2.81
CA ALA A 24 -18.51 -6.98 -2.64
C ALA A 24 -17.36 -7.12 -3.66
N PHE A 25 -17.61 -6.77 -4.92
CA PHE A 25 -16.59 -6.80 -5.98
C PHE A 25 -15.45 -5.80 -5.74
N SER A 26 -15.76 -4.60 -5.26
CA SER A 26 -14.78 -3.56 -4.97
C SER A 26 -13.86 -3.97 -3.82
N ILE A 27 -14.41 -4.52 -2.74
CA ILE A 27 -13.62 -5.01 -1.61
C ILE A 27 -12.70 -6.14 -2.04
N LEU A 28 -13.22 -7.12 -2.79
CA LEU A 28 -12.42 -8.24 -3.27
C LEU A 28 -11.27 -7.77 -4.17
N SER A 29 -11.53 -6.79 -5.04
CA SER A 29 -10.51 -6.19 -5.91
C SER A 29 -9.41 -5.48 -5.12
N ILE A 30 -9.78 -4.72 -4.08
CA ILE A 30 -8.80 -4.03 -3.24
C ILE A 30 -7.96 -5.04 -2.44
N CYS A 31 -8.60 -6.02 -1.81
CA CYS A 31 -7.90 -6.99 -0.98
C CYS A 31 -6.98 -7.91 -1.79
N ILE A 32 -7.44 -8.45 -2.92
CA ILE A 32 -6.67 -9.46 -3.65
C ILE A 32 -5.75 -8.81 -4.68
N LEU A 33 -6.30 -8.00 -5.58
CA LEU A 33 -5.52 -7.49 -6.71
C LEU A 33 -4.58 -6.35 -6.31
N ILE A 34 -5.01 -5.47 -5.40
CA ILE A 34 -4.18 -4.33 -4.98
C ILE A 34 -3.25 -4.74 -3.84
N LEU A 35 -3.78 -5.29 -2.74
CA LEU A 35 -2.94 -5.61 -1.58
C LEU A 35 -2.09 -6.86 -1.83
N MET A 36 -2.68 -8.02 -2.10
CA MET A 36 -1.90 -9.26 -2.17
C MET A 36 -0.97 -9.31 -3.39
N GLU A 37 -1.52 -9.07 -4.59
CA GLU A 37 -0.74 -9.09 -5.83
C GLU A 37 0.17 -7.87 -5.96
N GLY A 38 -0.34 -6.67 -5.63
CA GLY A 38 0.46 -5.44 -5.70
C GLY A 38 1.64 -5.43 -4.72
N LEU A 39 1.47 -5.96 -3.50
CA LEU A 39 2.57 -6.08 -2.55
C LEU A 39 3.62 -7.08 -3.04
N SER A 40 3.20 -8.23 -3.59
CA SER A 40 4.12 -9.22 -4.19
C SER A 40 5.01 -8.58 -5.28
N ALA A 41 4.40 -7.86 -6.21
CA ALA A 41 5.12 -7.14 -7.26
C ALA A 41 6.04 -6.04 -6.69
N PHE A 42 5.61 -5.32 -5.65
CA PHE A 42 6.41 -4.29 -4.98
C PHE A 42 7.68 -4.87 -4.32
N LEU A 43 7.57 -5.99 -3.58
CA LEU A 43 8.75 -6.62 -2.98
C LEU A 43 9.73 -7.14 -4.03
N HIS A 44 9.21 -7.67 -5.15
CA HIS A 44 10.06 -8.08 -6.25
C HIS A 44 10.82 -6.87 -6.83
N ALA A 45 10.13 -5.76 -7.09
CA ALA A 45 10.74 -4.53 -7.58
C ALA A 45 11.80 -3.98 -6.61
N ILE A 46 11.55 -4.01 -5.30
CA ILE A 46 12.54 -3.62 -4.28
C ILE A 46 13.77 -4.53 -4.32
N ARG A 47 13.59 -5.85 -4.46
CA ARG A 47 14.74 -6.77 -4.55
C ARG A 47 15.62 -6.42 -5.74
N LEU A 48 15.02 -6.17 -6.90
CA LEU A 48 15.77 -5.75 -8.09
C LEU A 48 16.50 -4.43 -7.82
N HIS A 49 15.85 -3.47 -7.16
CA HIS A 49 16.49 -2.20 -6.79
C HIS A 49 17.68 -2.40 -5.84
N TRP A 50 17.53 -3.19 -4.78
CA TRP A 50 18.58 -3.40 -3.79
C TRP A 50 19.71 -4.27 -4.32
N VAL A 51 19.40 -5.42 -4.90
CA VAL A 51 20.41 -6.41 -5.30
C VAL A 51 21.02 -6.07 -6.65
N GLU A 52 20.20 -5.72 -7.64
CA GLU A 52 20.67 -5.58 -9.01
C GLU A 52 21.13 -4.15 -9.31
N PHE A 53 20.40 -3.14 -8.83
CA PHE A 53 20.72 -1.72 -9.09
C PHE A 53 21.73 -1.15 -8.09
N GLN A 54 21.51 -1.27 -6.78
CA GLN A 54 22.41 -0.67 -5.78
C GLN A 54 23.78 -1.33 -5.73
N SER A 55 23.90 -2.64 -6.01
CA SER A 55 25.21 -3.32 -6.05
C SER A 55 26.16 -2.78 -7.14
N LYS A 56 25.69 -1.95 -8.09
CA LYS A 56 26.53 -1.36 -9.16
C LYS A 56 27.15 -0.02 -8.81
N PHE A 57 26.47 0.80 -8.00
CA PHE A 57 26.88 2.19 -7.75
C PHE A 57 26.90 2.58 -6.27
N TYR A 58 26.16 1.87 -5.41
CA TYR A 58 26.03 2.19 -4.00
C TYR A 58 27.04 1.38 -3.18
N GLY A 59 28.05 2.06 -2.64
CA GLY A 59 29.13 1.43 -1.87
C GLY A 59 28.76 1.06 -0.42
N GLY A 60 27.56 1.40 0.05
CA GLY A 60 27.08 1.02 1.39
C GLY A 60 27.84 1.64 2.56
N THR A 61 28.70 2.64 2.32
CA THR A 61 29.48 3.32 3.36
C THR A 61 28.91 4.71 3.63
N GLY A 62 28.95 5.13 4.89
CA GLY A 62 28.48 6.44 5.32
C GLY A 62 28.17 6.50 6.81
N ILE A 63 28.08 7.71 7.33
CA ILE A 63 27.51 7.98 8.65
C ILE A 63 26.13 8.58 8.45
N LEU A 64 25.14 8.11 9.22
CA LEU A 64 23.83 8.74 9.24
C LEU A 64 24.00 10.15 9.82
N PHE A 65 23.63 11.16 9.03
CA PHE A 65 23.66 12.53 9.51
C PHE A 65 22.51 12.73 10.49
N GLU A 66 22.87 12.99 11.75
CA GLU A 66 21.91 13.31 12.78
C GLU A 66 22.04 14.79 13.15
N PRO A 67 21.11 15.65 12.69
CA PRO A 67 21.17 17.07 13.00
C PRO A 67 20.87 17.33 14.47
N PHE A 68 21.56 18.33 15.03
CA PHE A 68 21.18 18.87 16.33
C PHE A 68 19.79 19.53 16.23
N SER A 69 18.83 19.01 16.99
CA SER A 69 17.46 19.51 17.03
C SER A 69 17.01 19.68 18.48
N PHE A 70 16.66 20.92 18.85
CA PHE A 70 16.11 21.22 20.17
C PHE A 70 14.83 20.45 20.46
N ARG A 71 13.99 20.18 19.45
CA ARG A 71 12.77 19.36 19.59
C ARG A 71 13.10 17.93 20.01
N ARG A 72 14.20 17.36 19.49
CA ARG A 72 14.67 16.04 19.88
C ARG A 72 15.22 16.03 21.30
N LEU A 73 16.01 17.04 21.67
CA LEU A 73 16.56 17.19 23.02
C LEU A 73 15.45 17.28 24.09
N ILE A 74 14.41 18.06 23.83
CA ILE A 74 13.27 18.22 24.74
C ILE A 74 12.53 16.89 24.92
N ARG A 75 12.26 16.15 23.82
CA ARG A 75 11.61 14.83 23.88
C ARG A 75 12.42 13.77 24.63
N LEU A 76 13.74 13.79 24.46
CA LEU A 76 14.65 12.93 25.22
C LEU A 76 14.61 13.26 26.71
N TYR A 77 14.57 14.54 27.09
CA TYR A 77 14.44 14.96 28.49
C TYR A 77 13.07 14.60 29.10
N GLU A 78 12.00 14.66 28.30
CA GLU A 78 10.64 14.25 28.69
C GLU A 78 10.45 12.72 28.73
N GLY A 79 11.45 11.93 28.30
CA GLY A 79 11.38 10.46 28.30
C GLY A 79 10.45 9.88 27.24
N LEU A 80 10.25 10.57 26.11
CA LEU A 80 9.28 10.21 25.06
C LEU A 80 9.92 9.56 23.81
N GLU A 81 11.24 9.40 23.78
CA GLU A 81 12.00 8.74 22.71
C GLU A 81 12.89 7.64 23.34
N ASP A 82 12.71 6.38 22.91
CA ASP A 82 13.64 5.25 23.13
C ASP A 82 14.82 5.31 22.15
#